data_AF-A0A418GJ42-F1
#
_entry.id   AF-A0A418GJ42-F1
#
_cell.length_a   1.000
_cell.length_b   1.000
_cell.length_c   1.000
_cell.angle_alpha   90.00
_cell.angle_beta   90.00
_cell.angle_gamma   90.00
#
_symmetry.space_group_name_H-M   'P 1'
#
loop_
_entity.id
_entity.type
_entity.pdbx_description
1 polymer ?
#
loop_
_entity_poly.entity_id
_entity_poly.type
_entity_poly.pdbx_seq_one_letter_code
_entity_poly.pdbx_strand_id
1 'polypeptide(L)'
;AIWMALRTEGAAKFIAIWWCLLAFIASGYEHSIANMTLFALSWFGNHSEAYTLAGIGHNLLWVTLGNTLSGAVFMGLGYWYATPKANRPVADKFNQTETAAG
;
A
#
# COMPACT_ATOMS: atom_id res chain seq x y z
N ALA A 1 7.20 -0.54 -5.11
CA ALA A 1 7.47 0.88 -5.42
C ALA A 1 8.00 1.65 -4.21
N ILE A 2 7.19 1.87 -3.17
CA ILE A 2 7.51 2.77 -2.03
C ILE A 2 8.86 2.42 -1.38
N TRP A 3 9.12 1.14 -1.12
CA TRP A 3 10.40 0.68 -0.57
C TRP A 3 11.64 1.12 -1.37
N MET A 4 11.59 0.99 -2.70
CA MET A 4 12.69 1.42 -3.58
C MET A 4 12.79 2.94 -3.63
N ALA A 5 11.65 3.64 -3.66
CA ALA A 5 11.61 5.10 -3.66
C ALA A 5 12.16 5.72 -2.37
N LEU A 6 12.05 5.04 -1.23
CA LEU A 6 12.66 5.47 0.04
C LEU A 6 14.20 5.29 0.06
N ARG A 7 14.76 4.48 -0.85
CA ARG A 7 16.19 4.11 -0.90
C ARG A 7 16.95 4.68 -2.09
N THR A 8 16.28 5.48 -2.91
CA THR A 8 16.84 6.06 -4.14
C THR A 8 16.59 7.57 -4.14
N GLU A 9 17.31 8.32 -4.97
CA GLU A 9 17.13 9.77 -5.11
C GLU A 9 16.87 10.19 -6.56
N GLY A 10 16.41 11.43 -6.74
CA GLY A 10 16.18 12.03 -8.06
C GLY A 10 15.23 11.23 -8.96
N ALA A 11 15.58 11.15 -10.24
CA ALA A 11 14.77 10.49 -11.28
C ALA A 11 14.55 8.98 -11.03
N ALA A 12 15.43 8.32 -10.28
CA ALA A 12 15.33 6.89 -10.01
C ALA A 12 14.03 6.53 -9.24
N LYS A 13 13.53 7.43 -8.37
CA LYS A 13 12.26 7.24 -7.66
C LYS A 13 11.09 7.09 -8.64
N PHE A 14 11.03 7.97 -9.64
CA PHE A 14 9.97 7.97 -10.65
C PHE A 14 10.02 6.71 -11.51
N ILE A 15 11.21 6.30 -11.94
CA ILE A 15 11.39 5.06 -12.73
C ILE A 15 10.97 3.83 -11.91
N ALA A 16 11.33 3.77 -10.63
CA ALA A 16 10.95 2.66 -9.74
C ALA A 16 9.44 2.58 -9.51
N ILE A 17 8.76 3.72 -9.36
CA ILE A 17 7.30 3.77 -9.26
C ILE A 17 6.68 3.31 -10.59
N TRP A 18 7.12 3.88 -11.71
CA TRP A 18 6.61 3.55 -13.04
C TRP A 18 6.67 2.06 -13.34
N TRP A 19 7.82 1.41 -13.14
CA TRP A 19 7.97 -0.02 -13.42
C TRP A 19 7.09 -0.90 -12.52
N CYS A 20 6.97 -0.54 -11.24
CA CYS A 20 6.09 -1.28 -10.33
C CYS A 20 4.62 -1.15 -10.73
N LEU A 21 4.17 0.04 -11.09
CA LEU A 21 2.78 0.28 -11.51
C LEU A 21 2.50 -0.42 -12.84
N LEU A 22 3.43 -0.34 -13.80
CA LEU A 22 3.31 -1.05 -15.08
C LEU A 22 3.18 -2.56 -14.86
N ALA A 23 4.09 -3.16 -14.10
CA ALA A 23 4.04 -4.59 -13.83
C ALA A 23 2.74 -4.99 -13.10
N PHE A 24 2.28 -4.16 -12.16
CA PHE A 24 1.08 -4.44 -11.39
C PHE A 24 -0.18 -4.42 -12.26
N ILE A 25 -0.35 -3.37 -13.07
CA ILE A 25 -1.53 -3.21 -13.93
C ILE A 25 -1.49 -4.20 -15.08
N ALA A 26 -0.34 -4.36 -15.75
CA ALA A 26 -0.20 -5.27 -16.89
C ALA A 26 -0.38 -6.75 -16.50
N SER A 27 -0.06 -7.11 -15.26
CA SER A 27 -0.31 -8.47 -14.73
C SER A 27 -1.75 -8.68 -14.27
N GLY A 28 -2.60 -7.64 -14.30
CA GLY A 28 -4.00 -7.73 -13.87
C GLY A 28 -4.19 -7.79 -12.35
N TYR A 29 -3.25 -7.27 -11.56
CA TYR A 29 -3.43 -7.19 -10.11
C TYR A 29 -4.37 -6.04 -9.71
N GLU A 30 -5.04 -6.20 -8.56
CA GLU A 30 -6.07 -5.28 -8.10
C GLU A 30 -5.61 -4.42 -6.91
N HIS A 31 -5.83 -3.11 -7.02
CA HIS A 31 -5.47 -2.12 -5.99
C HIS A 31 -6.73 -1.48 -5.42
N SER A 32 -6.99 -1.68 -4.12
CA SER A 32 -8.25 -1.30 -3.47
C SER A 32 -8.58 0.19 -3.69
N ILE A 33 -7.60 1.08 -3.50
CA ILE A 33 -7.78 2.53 -3.67
C ILE A 33 -8.03 2.91 -5.15
N ALA A 34 -7.42 2.21 -6.11
CA ALA A 34 -7.67 2.48 -7.53
C ALA A 34 -9.09 2.04 -7.90
N ASN A 35 -9.50 0.87 -7.39
CA ASN A 35 -10.85 0.34 -7.58
C ASN A 35 -11.91 1.26 -6.97
N MET A 36 -11.66 1.95 -5.84
CA MET A 36 -12.59 2.95 -5.30
C MET A 36 -12.90 4.06 -6.31
N THR A 37 -11.88 4.60 -6.99
CA THR A 37 -12.08 5.65 -8.00
C THR A 37 -12.78 5.08 -9.25
N LEU A 38 -12.39 3.89 -9.71
CA LEU A 38 -13.07 3.23 -10.83
C LEU A 38 -14.55 2.99 -10.52
N PHE A 39 -14.84 2.54 -9.29
CA PHE A 39 -16.18 2.26 -8.86
C PHE A 39 -17.01 3.53 -8.66
N ALA A 40 -16.41 4.61 -8.15
CA ALA A 40 -17.05 5.91 -8.04
C ALA A 40 -17.38 6.48 -9.43
N LEU A 41 -16.45 6.42 -10.38
CA LEU A 41 -16.68 6.85 -11.76
C LEU A 41 -17.82 6.06 -12.42
N SER A 42 -17.86 4.75 -12.22
CA SER A 42 -18.95 3.92 -12.75
C SER A 42 -20.27 4.25 -12.06
N TRP A 43 -20.28 4.45 -10.74
CA TRP A 43 -21.49 4.73 -9.96
C TRP A 43 -22.11 6.08 -10.30
N PHE A 44 -21.30 7.13 -10.46
CA PHE A 44 -21.76 8.46 -10.87
C PHE A 44 -22.00 8.60 -12.37
N GLY A 45 -21.53 7.64 -13.17
CA GLY A 45 -21.83 7.52 -14.59
C GLY A 45 -23.12 6.74 -14.85
N ASN A 46 -23.36 6.45 -16.12
CA ASN A 46 -24.46 5.58 -16.54
C ASN A 46 -24.05 4.10 -16.39
N HIS A 47 -24.27 3.52 -15.22
CA HIS A 47 -24.01 2.10 -14.96
C HIS A 47 -25.25 1.24 -15.23
N SER A 48 -25.03 -0.03 -15.55
CA SER A 48 -26.12 -1.00 -15.70
C SER A 48 -26.61 -1.51 -14.33
N GLU A 49 -27.81 -2.08 -14.29
CA GLU A 49 -28.36 -2.69 -13.06
C GLU A 49 -27.52 -3.86 -12.51
N ALA A 50 -26.67 -4.46 -13.36
CA ALA A 50 -25.72 -5.49 -12.93
C ALA A 50 -24.63 -4.94 -11.98
N TYR A 51 -24.42 -3.62 -11.97
CA TYR A 51 -23.45 -2.94 -11.13
C TYR A 51 -24.07 -2.61 -9.77
N THR A 52 -23.92 -3.52 -8.82
CA THR A 52 -24.54 -3.42 -7.49
C THR A 52 -23.55 -2.95 -6.43
N LEU A 53 -24.06 -2.26 -5.41
CA LEU A 53 -23.28 -1.88 -4.23
C LEU A 53 -22.69 -3.11 -3.51
N ALA A 54 -23.39 -4.24 -3.54
CA ALA A 54 -22.92 -5.51 -3.01
C ALA A 54 -21.71 -6.06 -3.79
N GLY A 55 -21.71 -5.95 -5.13
CA GLY A 55 -20.59 -6.32 -5.97
C GLY A 55 -19.35 -5.45 -5.71
N ILE A 56 -19.54 -4.14 -5.58
CA ILE A 56 -18.49 -3.19 -5.20
C ILE A 56 -17.90 -3.56 -3.84
N GLY A 57 -18.76 -3.81 -2.85
CA GLY A 57 -18.35 -4.21 -1.50
C GLY A 57 -17.57 -5.52 -1.48
N HIS A 58 -17.99 -6.51 -2.26
CA HIS A 58 -17.29 -7.79 -2.39
C HIS A 58 -15.87 -7.59 -2.95
N ASN A 59 -15.73 -6.82 -4.04
CA ASN A 59 -14.41 -6.54 -4.62
C ASN A 59 -13.52 -5.78 -3.60
N LEU A 60 -14.01 -4.65 -3.07
CA LEU A 60 -13.22 -3.84 -2.16
C LEU A 60 -12.79 -4.62 -0.90
N LEU A 61 -13.64 -5.49 -0.37
CA LEU A 61 -13.29 -6.32 0.78
C LEU A 61 -12.11 -7.26 0.47
N TRP A 62 -12.22 -8.07 -0.58
CA TRP A 62 -11.19 -9.06 -0.91
C TRP A 62 -9.89 -8.42 -1.38
N VAL A 63 -9.97 -7.37 -2.18
CA VAL A 63 -8.78 -6.64 -2.65
C VAL A 63 -8.07 -5.96 -1.49
N THR A 64 -8.81 -5.34 -0.57
CA THR A 64 -8.22 -4.73 0.62
C THR A 64 -7.53 -5.78 1.48
N LEU A 65 -8.16 -6.93 1.71
CA LEU A 65 -7.53 -8.02 2.47
C LEU A 65 -6.23 -8.51 1.80
N GLY A 66 -6.22 -8.70 0.47
CA GLY A 66 -5.02 -9.08 -0.27
C GLY A 66 -3.92 -8.01 -0.25
N ASN A 67 -4.29 -6.74 -0.39
CA ASN A 67 -3.36 -5.61 -0.31
C ASN A 67 -2.79 -5.46 1.11
N THR A 68 -3.60 -5.62 2.16
CA THR A 68 -3.16 -5.59 3.56
C THR A 68 -2.23 -6.77 3.86
N LEU A 69 -2.59 -7.99 3.45
CA LEU A 69 -1.77 -9.17 3.63
C LEU A 69 -0.39 -8.98 3.00
N SER A 70 -0.34 -8.50 1.75
CA SER A 70 0.93 -8.32 1.05
C SER A 70 1.77 -7.16 1.59
N GLY A 71 1.15 -6.04 1.96
CA GLY A 71 1.85 -4.93 2.58
C GLY A 71 2.38 -5.26 3.98
N ALA A 72 1.56 -5.86 4.83
CA ALA A 72 1.93 -6.14 6.22
C ALA A 72 2.87 -7.36 6.33
N VAL A 73 2.54 -8.46 5.65
CA VAL A 73 3.26 -9.73 5.81
C VAL A 73 4.46 -9.79 4.86
N PHE A 74 4.26 -9.70 3.55
CA PHE A 74 5.40 -9.86 2.62
C PHE A 74 6.37 -8.69 2.71
N MET A 75 5.86 -7.45 2.69
CA MET A 75 6.74 -6.29 2.74
C MET A 75 7.18 -5.96 4.17
N GLY A 76 6.24 -5.75 5.10
CA GLY A 76 6.55 -5.38 6.48
C GLY A 76 7.35 -6.45 7.23
N LEU A 77 6.75 -7.63 7.44
CA LEU A 77 7.41 -8.71 8.16
C LEU A 77 8.59 -9.29 7.36
N GLY A 78 8.46 -9.46 6.04
CA GLY A 78 9.53 -9.99 5.21
C GLY A 78 10.83 -9.19 5.32
N TYR A 79 10.77 -7.87 5.18
CA TYR A 79 11.98 -7.04 5.34
C TYR A 79 12.45 -6.92 6.79
N TRP A 80 11.55 -7.00 7.77
CA TRP A 80 11.91 -7.05 9.18
C TRP A 80 12.74 -8.30 9.53
N TYR A 81 12.30 -9.47 9.08
CA TYR A 81 13.01 -10.72 9.31
C TYR A 81 14.31 -10.82 8.51
N ALA A 82 14.37 -10.24 7.31
CA ALA A 82 15.58 -10.14 6.52
C ALA A 82 16.66 -9.23 7.15
N THR A 83 16.28 -8.32 8.05
CA THR A 83 17.22 -7.42 8.72
C THR A 83 17.86 -8.09 9.95
N PRO A 84 19.21 -8.08 10.07
CA PRO A 84 19.90 -8.64 11.24
C PRO A 84 19.36 -8.07 12.55
N LYS A 85 19.19 -8.92 13.58
CA LYS A 85 18.61 -8.51 14.87
C LYS A 85 19.33 -7.31 15.50
N ALA A 86 20.65 -7.20 15.29
CA ALA A 86 21.46 -6.08 15.78
C ALA A 86 21.10 -4.72 15.17
N ASN A 87 20.51 -4.70 13.96
CA ASN A 87 20.18 -3.48 13.21
C ASN A 87 18.67 -3.24 13.12
N ARG A 88 17.87 -3.97 13.92
CA ARG A 88 16.42 -3.72 13.98
C ARG A 88 16.17 -2.43 14.75
N PRO A 89 15.28 -1.55 14.27
CA PRO A 89 14.84 -0.39 15.04
C PRO A 89 14.36 -0.85 16.41
N VAL A 90 15.04 -0.44 17.47
CA VAL A 90 14.52 -0.59 18.83
C VAL A 90 13.41 0.45 18.96
N ALA A 91 12.21 0.02 19.35
CA ALA A 91 11.15 0.97 19.64
C ALA A 91 11.62 1.85 20.81
N ASP A 92 11.96 3.11 20.53
CA ASP A 92 12.23 4.07 21.58
C ASP A 92 10.96 4.23 22.40
N LYS A 93 11.04 3.84 23.68
CA LYS A 93 9.98 4.16 24.64
C LYS A 93 9.95 5.68 24.73
N PHE A 94 8.83 6.29 24.34
CA PHE A 94 8.57 7.72 24.52
C PHE A 94 8.78 8.10 25.99
N ASN A 95 9.97 8.60 26.33
CA ASN A 95 10.22 9.25 27.62
C ASN A 95 9.94 10.75 27.45
N GLN A 96 8.65 11.09 27.36
CA GLN A 96 8.15 12.47 27.43
C GLN A 96 8.23 13.01 28.87
N THR A 97 9.41 13.04 29.50
CA THR A 97 9.49 13.54 30.90
C THR A 97 10.62 14.54 31.19
N GLU A 98 11.54 14.83 30.28
CA GLU A 98 12.63 15.79 30.55
C GLU A 98 12.96 16.65 29.32
N THR A 99 12.27 17.77 29.10
CA THR A 99 12.81 18.99 28.44
C THR A 99 11.83 20.17 28.45
N ALA A 100 11.03 20.33 29.51
CA ALA A 100 10.31 21.58 29.78
C ALA A 100 10.50 22.10 31.22
N ALA A 101 11.44 21.48 31.97
CA ALA A 101 11.87 21.91 33.28
C ALA A 101 13.40 21.79 33.33
N GLY A 102 14.10 22.85 32.93
CA GLY A 102 15.56 22.94 32.89
C GLY A 102 16.01 24.18 32.16
#